data_AF-A0A9Q7TSX3-F1
#
_entry.id   AF-A0A9Q7TSX3-F1
#
_cell.length_a   1.000
_cell.length_b   1.000
_cell.length_c   1.000
_cell.angle_alpha   90.00
_cell.angle_beta   90.00
_cell.angle_gamma   90.00
#
_symmetry.space_group_name_H-M   'P 1'
#
loop_
_entity.id
_entity.type
_entity.pdbx_description
1 polymer ?
#
loop_
_entity_poly.entity_id
_entity_poly.type
_entity_poly.pdbx_seq_one_letter_code
_entity_poly.pdbx_strand_id
1 'polypeptide(L)'
;MGRAKYTTALLLRVKELLQAGFSTREIATKLFINKSSIAELAKWVPESKYVKRTPGRPLLSLCQQALLTRGISKNSYTLATEASAYWLRHYQLCLSRQTITHALK
;
A
#
# COMPACT_ATOMS: atom_id res chain seq x y z
N MET A 1 -12.34 -0.07 24.13
CA MET A 1 -12.56 -1.15 23.16
C MET A 1 -11.93 -2.42 23.71
N GLY A 2 -12.75 -3.44 24.00
CA GLY A 2 -12.32 -4.67 24.68
C GLY A 2 -11.33 -5.48 23.83
N ARG A 3 -10.19 -5.85 24.41
CA ARG A 3 -9.23 -6.78 23.79
C ARG A 3 -9.90 -8.16 23.73
N ALA A 4 -10.38 -8.56 22.56
CA ALA A 4 -10.76 -9.94 22.32
C ALA A 4 -9.54 -10.82 22.61
N LYS A 5 -9.62 -11.66 23.67
CA LYS A 5 -8.60 -12.65 23.97
C LYS A 5 -8.69 -13.72 22.88
N TYR A 6 -7.89 -13.57 21.83
CA TYR A 6 -7.76 -14.62 20.82
C TYR A 6 -7.12 -15.86 21.45
N THR A 7 -7.73 -17.02 21.24
CA THR A 7 -7.27 -18.28 21.81
C THR A 7 -5.99 -18.74 21.12
N THR A 8 -5.13 -19.46 21.85
CA THR A 8 -3.86 -20.01 21.35
C THR A 8 -4.09 -20.91 20.11
N ALA A 9 -5.22 -21.62 20.06
CA ALA A 9 -5.62 -22.44 18.92
C ALA A 9 -5.86 -21.61 17.63
N LEU A 10 -6.42 -20.41 17.78
CA LEU A 10 -6.71 -19.52 16.65
C LEU A 10 -5.41 -18.92 16.07
N LEU A 11 -4.45 -18.59 16.94
CA LEU A 11 -3.10 -18.18 16.53
C LEU A 11 -2.37 -19.28 15.75
N LEU A 12 -2.46 -20.54 16.22
CA LEU A 12 -1.87 -21.69 15.53
C LEU A 12 -2.48 -21.89 14.14
N ARG A 13 -3.81 -21.83 14.03
CA ARG A 13 -4.52 -21.96 12.74
C ARG A 13 -4.12 -20.87 11.74
N VAL A 14 -3.97 -19.63 12.22
CA VAL A 14 -3.49 -18.51 11.39
C VAL A 14 -2.05 -18.75 10.95
N LYS A 15 -1.17 -19.22 11.82
CA LYS A 15 0.22 -19.57 11.47
C LYS A 15 0.29 -20.64 10.38
N GLU A 16 -0.48 -21.73 10.50
CA GLU A 16 -0.53 -22.81 9.51
C GLU A 16 -0.97 -22.29 8.13
N LEU A 17 -2.02 -21.49 8.08
CA LEU A 17 -2.52 -20.95 6.81
C LEU A 17 -1.56 -19.93 6.18
N LEU A 18 -0.88 -19.13 7.01
CA LEU A 18 0.18 -18.23 6.53
C LEU A 18 1.37 -19.00 5.97
N GLN A 19 1.78 -20.10 6.61
CA GLN A 19 2.85 -20.98 6.12
C GLN A 19 2.46 -21.72 4.84
N ALA A 20 1.19 -22.06 4.67
CA ALA A 20 0.65 -22.63 3.44
C ALA A 20 0.49 -21.61 2.28
N GLY A 21 0.87 -20.34 2.50
CA GLY A 21 0.90 -19.31 1.46
C GLY A 21 -0.42 -18.58 1.23
N PHE A 22 -1.43 -18.79 2.08
CA PHE A 22 -2.71 -18.09 1.96
C PHE A 22 -2.57 -16.60 2.32
N SER A 23 -3.28 -15.75 1.57
CA SER A 23 -3.37 -14.32 1.86
C SER A 23 -4.28 -14.05 3.07
N THR A 24 -4.07 -12.93 3.75
CA THR A 24 -4.92 -12.49 4.88
C THR A 24 -6.42 -12.43 4.54
N ARG A 25 -6.77 -12.18 3.28
CA ARG A 25 -8.17 -12.17 2.82
C ARG A 25 -8.75 -13.59 2.77
N GLU A 26 -8.00 -14.56 2.24
CA GLU A 26 -8.43 -15.95 2.17
C GLU A 26 -8.51 -16.58 3.57
N ILE A 27 -7.58 -16.22 4.45
CA ILE A 27 -7.59 -16.64 5.85
C ILE A 27 -8.81 -16.07 6.58
N ALA A 28 -9.14 -14.80 6.36
CA ALA A 28 -10.34 -14.16 6.91
C ALA A 28 -11.62 -14.91 6.51
N THR A 29 -11.73 -15.28 5.23
CA THR A 29 -12.86 -16.06 4.73
C THR A 29 -12.90 -17.47 5.33
N LYS A 30 -11.75 -18.17 5.41
CA LYS A 30 -11.68 -19.54 5.95
C LYS A 30 -11.97 -19.63 7.44
N LEU A 31 -11.57 -18.61 8.21
CA LEU A 31 -11.75 -18.58 9.66
C LEU A 31 -13.01 -17.81 10.08
N PHE A 32 -13.76 -17.24 9.13
CA PHE A 32 -14.91 -16.36 9.40
C PHE A 32 -14.57 -15.22 10.38
N ILE A 33 -13.40 -14.61 10.19
CA ILE A 33 -12.89 -13.52 11.04
C ILE A 33 -12.62 -12.30 10.17
N ASN A 34 -12.80 -11.11 10.76
CA ASN A 34 -12.49 -9.86 10.09
C ASN A 34 -11.02 -9.80 9.64
N LYS A 35 -10.81 -9.29 8.42
CA LYS A 35 -9.49 -9.12 7.82
C LYS A 35 -8.52 -8.33 8.72
N SER A 36 -9.03 -7.31 9.43
CA SER A 36 -8.24 -6.51 10.37
C SER A 36 -7.70 -7.35 11.53
N SER A 37 -8.54 -8.19 12.13
CA SER A 37 -8.15 -9.11 13.20
C SER A 37 -7.09 -10.13 12.73
N ILE A 38 -7.24 -10.69 11.53
CA ILE A 38 -6.23 -11.59 10.96
C ILE A 38 -4.91 -10.85 10.71
N ALA A 39 -4.96 -9.62 10.21
CA ALA A 39 -3.77 -8.80 9.98
C ALA A 39 -3.07 -8.42 11.28
N GLU A 40 -3.80 -8.25 12.39
CA GLU A 40 -3.21 -8.10 13.71
C GLU A 40 -2.57 -9.41 14.17
N LEU A 41 -3.29 -10.52 14.12
CA LEU A 41 -2.80 -11.85 14.53
C LEU A 41 -1.54 -12.27 13.77
N ALA A 42 -1.47 -11.98 12.46
CA ALA A 42 -0.29 -12.24 11.65
C ALA A 42 0.97 -11.50 12.13
N LYS A 43 0.84 -10.37 12.83
CA LYS A 43 1.99 -9.65 13.44
C LYS A 43 2.54 -10.38 14.67
N TRP A 44 1.71 -11.17 15.35
CA TRP A 44 2.07 -11.90 16.56
C TRP A 44 2.59 -13.31 16.29
N VAL A 45 2.51 -13.79 15.05
CA VAL A 45 3.08 -15.09 14.64
C VAL A 45 4.58 -14.89 14.40
N PRO A 46 5.47 -15.43 15.26
CA PRO A 46 6.90 -15.34 15.04
C PRO A 46 7.27 -16.26 13.87
N GLU A 47 8.01 -15.72 12.91
CA GLU A 47 8.75 -16.46 11.89
C GLU A 47 7.92 -17.39 10.97
N SER A 48 6.81 -16.89 10.43
CA SER A 48 6.51 -17.26 9.04
C SER A 48 7.16 -16.21 8.15
N LYS A 49 7.65 -16.59 6.98
CA LYS A 49 8.21 -15.71 5.94
C LYS A 49 7.16 -14.76 5.38
N TYR A 50 6.46 -14.02 6.24
CA TYR A 50 5.61 -12.92 5.87
C TYR A 50 6.54 -11.78 5.48
N VAL A 51 7.07 -11.87 4.26
CA VAL A 51 7.68 -10.75 3.57
C VAL A 51 6.55 -9.75 3.42
N LYS A 52 6.42 -8.90 4.42
CA LYS A 52 5.66 -7.67 4.33
C LYS A 52 6.25 -7.00 3.10
N ARG A 53 5.55 -7.02 1.97
CA ARG A 53 5.83 -6.10 0.88
C ARG A 53 5.64 -4.73 1.51
N THR A 54 6.71 -4.16 2.03
CA THR A 54 6.74 -2.76 2.41
C THR A 54 6.40 -2.06 1.11
N PRO A 55 5.22 -1.45 0.97
CA PRO A 55 4.97 -0.62 -0.19
C PRO A 55 6.11 0.39 -0.18
N GLY A 56 6.92 0.40 -1.24
CA GLY A 56 8.01 1.35 -1.38
C GLY A 56 7.46 2.73 -1.08
N ARG A 57 8.23 3.54 -0.35
CA ARG A 57 7.82 4.90 -0.01
C ARG A 57 7.36 5.57 -1.31
N PRO A 58 6.10 6.02 -1.42
CA PRO A 58 5.62 6.57 -2.68
C PRO A 58 6.48 7.78 -3.02
N LEU A 59 7.01 7.80 -4.25
CA LEU A 59 7.93 8.84 -4.72
C LEU A 59 7.30 10.25 -4.64
N LEU A 60 5.96 10.30 -4.67
CA LEU A 60 5.16 11.49 -4.49
C LEU A 60 4.21 11.29 -3.31
N SER A 61 3.92 12.38 -2.59
CA SER A 61 2.81 12.37 -1.64
C SER A 61 1.47 12.15 -2.35
N LEU A 62 0.46 11.66 -1.63
CA LEU A 62 -0.89 11.46 -2.17
C LEU A 62 -1.46 12.74 -2.79
N CYS A 63 -1.23 13.89 -2.16
CA CYS A 63 -1.65 15.19 -2.67
C CYS A 63 -0.96 15.55 -3.99
N GLN A 64 0.34 15.31 -4.09
CA GLN A 64 1.09 15.56 -5.32
C GLN A 64 0.61 14.62 -6.44
N GLN A 65 0.35 13.35 -6.14
CA GLN A 65 -0.16 12.41 -7.13
C GLN A 65 -1.55 12.83 -7.64
N ALA A 66 -2.45 13.27 -6.75
CA ALA A 66 -3.76 13.79 -7.13
C ALA A 66 -3.68 15.05 -8.01
N LEU A 67 -2.79 15.99 -7.67
CA LEU A 67 -2.52 17.17 -8.51
C LEU A 67 -1.99 16.76 -9.88
N LEU A 68 -1.14 15.73 -9.91
CA LEU A 68 -0.50 15.26 -11.12
C LEU A 68 -1.53 14.68 -12.08
N THR A 69 -2.42 13.81 -11.59
CA THR A 69 -3.53 13.23 -12.35
C THR A 69 -4.53 14.30 -12.81
N ARG A 70 -4.82 15.28 -11.96
CA ARG A 70 -5.73 16.40 -12.30
C ARG A 70 -5.17 17.29 -13.41
N GLY A 71 -3.85 17.52 -13.44
CA GLY A 71 -3.22 18.28 -14.52
C GLY A 71 -3.33 17.56 -15.87
N ILE A 72 -3.23 16.23 -15.87
CA ILE A 72 -3.41 15.41 -17.08
C ILE A 72 -4.87 15.44 -17.54
N SER A 73 -5.83 15.25 -16.62
CA SER A 73 -7.26 15.26 -17.00
C SER A 73 -7.71 16.60 -17.58
N LYS A 74 -7.02 17.69 -17.22
CA LYS A 74 -7.23 19.04 -17.74
C LYS A 74 -6.36 19.39 -18.94
N ASN A 75 -5.60 18.44 -19.50
CA ASN A 75 -4.64 18.65 -20.58
C ASN A 75 -3.65 19.81 -20.31
N SER A 76 -3.31 20.07 -19.04
CA SER A 76 -2.33 21.12 -18.67
C SER A 76 -0.90 20.72 -19.04
N TYR A 77 -0.64 19.43 -19.19
CA TYR A 77 0.57 18.83 -19.74
C TYR A 77 0.25 17.41 -20.20
N THR A 78 0.96 16.94 -21.22
CA THR A 78 0.80 15.59 -21.78
C THR A 78 2.05 14.75 -21.60
N LEU A 79 3.23 15.39 -21.63
CA LEU A 79 4.52 14.75 -21.48
C LEU A 79 5.12 14.99 -20.08
N ALA A 80 5.94 14.06 -19.60
CA ALA A 80 6.61 14.18 -18.31
C ALA A 80 7.55 15.40 -18.22
N THR A 81 8.15 15.81 -19.34
CA THR A 81 9.00 17.02 -19.41
C THR A 81 8.18 18.29 -19.26
N GLU A 82 7.02 18.36 -19.90
CA GLU A 82 6.07 19.48 -19.78
C GLU A 82 5.54 19.57 -18.35
N ALA A 83 5.18 18.43 -17.76
CA ALA A 83 4.75 18.34 -16.38
C ALA A 83 5.82 18.85 -15.40
N SER A 84 7.09 18.46 -15.61
CA SER A 84 8.22 18.94 -14.78
C SER A 84 8.35 20.47 -14.83
N ALA A 85 8.31 21.06 -16.03
CA ALA A 85 8.38 22.50 -16.21
C ALA A 85 7.15 23.24 -15.62
N TYR A 86 5.95 22.69 -15.81
CA TYR A 86 4.71 23.22 -15.25
C TYR A 86 4.77 23.24 -13.71
N TRP A 87 5.25 22.16 -13.11
CA TRP A 87 5.34 22.02 -11.67
C TRP A 87 6.38 22.93 -11.04
N LEU A 88 7.51 23.12 -11.72
CA LEU A 88 8.52 24.11 -11.31
C LEU A 88 7.94 25.53 -11.32
N ARG A 89 7.16 25.88 -12.35
CA ARG A 89 6.59 27.23 -12.52
C ARG A 89 5.43 27.52 -11.56
N HIS A 90 4.55 26.56 -11.32
CA HIS A 90 3.31 26.77 -10.56
C HIS A 90 3.41 26.37 -9.08
N TYR A 91 4.25 25.40 -8.74
CA TYR A 91 4.37 24.87 -7.38
C TYR A 91 5.78 25.01 -6.80
N GLN A 92 6.72 25.63 -7.54
CA GLN A 92 8.14 25.75 -7.16
C GLN A 92 8.78 24.39 -6.79
N LEU A 93 8.25 23.31 -7.37
CA LEU A 93 8.67 21.94 -7.09
C LEU A 93 9.40 21.38 -8.31
N CYS A 94 10.69 21.08 -8.13
CA CYS A 94 11.49 20.44 -9.17
C CYS A 94 11.29 18.93 -9.12
N LEU A 95 10.30 18.44 -9.87
CA LEU A 95 10.08 17.00 -10.05
C LEU A 95 10.92 16.49 -11.22
N SER A 96 11.69 15.42 -11.01
CA SER A 96 12.43 14.79 -12.09
C SER A 96 11.48 14.14 -13.11
N ARG A 97 11.88 14.10 -14.38
CA ARG A 97 11.13 13.39 -15.43
C ARG A 97 10.84 11.95 -15.03
N GLN A 98 11.82 11.26 -14.44
CA GLN A 98 11.70 9.88 -13.99
C GLN A 98 10.65 9.72 -12.89
N THR A 99 10.61 10.66 -11.93
CA THR A 99 9.62 10.68 -10.85
C THR A 99 8.19 10.77 -11.40
N ILE A 100 7.97 11.67 -12.36
CA ILE A 100 6.67 11.85 -13.01
C ILE A 100 6.29 10.61 -13.82
N THR A 101 7.21 10.06 -14.61
CA THR A 101 6.97 8.85 -15.39
C THR A 101 6.66 7.65 -14.49
N HIS A 102 7.34 7.49 -13.36
CA HIS A 102 7.06 6.42 -12.41
C HIS A 102 5.72 6.61 -11.70
N ALA A 103 5.29 7.85 -11.44
CA ALA A 103 4.00 8.13 -10.84
C ALA A 103 2.81 7.91 -11.79
N LEU A 104 3.08 7.83 -13.10
CA LEU A 104 2.09 7.62 -14.16
C LEU A 104 2.00 6.19 -14.70
N LYS A 105 2.91 5.29 -14.28
CA LYS A 105 2.82 3.86 -14.54
C LYS A 105 1.88 3.17 -13.55
#